data_AF-A0A3N5KYW5-F1
#
_entry.id   AF-A0A3N5KYW5-F1
#
_cell.length_a   1.000
_cell.length_b   1.000
_cell.length_c   1.000
_cell.angle_alpha   90.00
_cell.angle_beta   90.00
_cell.angle_gamma   90.00
#
_symmetry.space_group_name_H-M   'P 1'
#
loop_
_entity.id
_entity.type
_entity.pdbx_description
1 polymer ?
#
loop_
_entity_poly.entity_id
_entity_poly.type
_entity_poly.pdbx_seq_one_letter_code
_entity_poly.pdbx_strand_id
1 'polypeptide(L)'
;MIHLENEKGDFLRMEVLGYEFPDTSGFNIDMYYDANWLNLFIEAKINDLHWVRTSPCIMTHEIIWTIDWLRAIERGEEPDSGPVYLELNLSLEMMGKKNGKITLRFEFSVEFNPLPNEEDLFFEADFTKEKLNELIKSYEESLIKFPVRK
;
A
#
# COMPACT_ATOMS: atom_id res chain seq x y z
N MET A 1 -1.66 -8.13 -8.02
CA MET A 1 -1.95 -6.75 -8.46
C MET A 1 -3.21 -6.29 -7.74
N ILE A 2 -3.17 -5.12 -7.12
CA ILE A 2 -4.33 -4.48 -6.49
C ILE A 2 -4.93 -3.50 -7.50
N HIS A 3 -6.25 -3.55 -7.70
CA HIS A 3 -7.00 -2.57 -8.49
C HIS A 3 -8.23 -2.15 -7.69
N LEU A 4 -8.33 -0.86 -7.41
CA LEU A 4 -9.40 -0.25 -6.63
C LEU A 4 -10.08 0.84 -7.47
N GLU A 5 -11.40 0.94 -7.35
CA GLU A 5 -12.22 1.99 -7.97
C GLU A 5 -13.23 2.48 -6.94
N ASN A 6 -13.49 3.80 -6.93
CA ASN A 6 -14.51 4.40 -6.07
C ASN A 6 -15.75 4.84 -6.89
N GLU A 7 -16.80 5.28 -6.21
CA GLU A 7 -18.07 5.68 -6.85
C GLU A 7 -17.94 6.95 -7.73
N LYS A 8 -16.84 7.71 -7.58
CA LYS A 8 -16.55 8.91 -8.39
C LYS A 8 -15.88 8.57 -9.74
N GLY A 9 -15.48 7.31 -9.92
CA GLY A 9 -14.71 6.88 -11.10
C GLY A 9 -13.21 7.16 -10.99
N ASP A 10 -12.73 7.48 -9.80
CA ASP A 10 -11.29 7.47 -9.47
C ASP A 10 -10.82 6.02 -9.36
N PHE A 11 -9.54 5.78 -9.62
CA PHE A 11 -8.95 4.46 -9.44
C PHE A 11 -7.54 4.52 -8.89
N LEU A 12 -7.16 3.43 -8.23
CA LEU A 12 -5.80 3.15 -7.76
C LEU A 12 -5.41 1.73 -8.13
N ARG A 13 -4.30 1.59 -8.85
CA ARG A 13 -3.62 0.33 -9.08
C ARG A 13 -2.30 0.31 -8.34
N MET A 14 -2.02 -0.79 -7.67
CA MET A 14 -0.74 -1.01 -6.98
C MET A 14 -0.20 -2.39 -7.29
N GLU A 15 1.11 -2.47 -7.52
CA GLU A 15 1.80 -3.73 -7.74
C GLU A 15 3.23 -3.69 -7.19
N VAL A 16 3.59 -4.72 -6.42
CA VAL A 16 5.00 -4.97 -6.12
C VAL A 16 5.67 -5.57 -7.36
N LEU A 17 6.65 -4.86 -7.91
CA LEU A 17 7.36 -5.30 -9.11
C LEU A 17 8.51 -6.25 -8.79
N GLY A 18 9.13 -6.09 -7.62
CA GLY A 18 10.25 -6.90 -7.15
C GLY A 18 11.06 -6.17 -6.09
N TYR A 19 12.16 -6.78 -5.67
CA TYR A 19 13.09 -6.14 -4.73
C TYR A 19 13.84 -5.00 -5.40
N GLU A 20 14.18 -3.97 -4.62
CA GLU A 20 15.08 -2.88 -5.05
C GLU A 20 16.45 -3.45 -5.45
N PHE A 21 16.98 -4.34 -4.61
CA PHE A 21 18.23 -5.04 -4.85
C PHE A 21 17.94 -6.51 -5.18
N PRO A 22 17.88 -6.89 -6.47
CA PRO A 22 17.49 -8.24 -6.87
C PRO A 22 18.51 -9.31 -6.46
N ASP A 23 19.81 -8.97 -6.46
CA ASP A 23 20.92 -9.83 -6.06
C ASP A 23 21.45 -9.43 -4.69
N THR A 24 21.44 -10.37 -3.74
CA THR A 24 21.92 -10.20 -2.37
C THR A 24 23.27 -10.87 -2.13
N SER A 25 23.94 -11.39 -3.17
CA SER A 25 25.21 -12.14 -3.04
C SER A 25 26.38 -11.31 -2.46
N GLY A 26 26.24 -9.99 -2.40
CA GLY A 26 27.19 -9.07 -1.75
C GLY A 26 26.75 -8.55 -0.38
N PHE A 27 25.58 -8.96 0.12
CA PHE A 27 25.06 -8.45 1.39
C PHE A 27 25.67 -9.21 2.56
N ASN A 28 26.13 -8.48 3.57
CA ASN A 28 26.49 -9.04 4.86
C ASN A 28 25.26 -9.05 5.79
N ILE A 29 25.37 -9.72 6.94
CA ILE A 29 24.27 -9.90 7.91
C ILE A 29 23.65 -8.56 8.39
N ASP A 30 24.38 -7.45 8.24
CA ASP A 30 23.96 -6.11 8.64
C ASP A 30 23.05 -5.42 7.59
N MET A 31 22.87 -5.99 6.40
CA MET A 31 22.08 -5.42 5.28
C MET A 31 20.69 -6.06 5.12
N TYR A 32 20.15 -6.64 6.21
CA TYR A 32 18.81 -7.24 6.24
C TYR A 32 17.71 -6.29 5.75
N TYR A 33 17.81 -4.99 6.09
CA TYR A 33 16.85 -3.97 5.66
C TYR A 33 16.90 -3.77 4.15
N ASP A 34 18.10 -3.55 3.60
CA ASP A 34 18.31 -3.34 2.16
C ASP A 34 17.82 -4.53 1.33
N ALA A 35 17.99 -5.76 1.85
CA ALA A 35 17.51 -6.98 1.20
C ALA A 35 15.99 -7.02 0.99
N ASN A 36 15.24 -6.25 1.78
CA ASN A 36 13.79 -6.36 1.90
C ASN A 36 13.02 -5.17 1.34
N TRP A 37 13.71 -4.17 0.77
CA TRP A 37 13.06 -3.10 0.01
C TRP A 37 12.44 -3.62 -1.29
N LEU A 38 11.23 -3.15 -1.56
CA LEU A 38 10.43 -3.52 -2.73
C LEU A 38 10.10 -2.28 -3.55
N ASN A 39 10.24 -2.43 -4.86
CA ASN A 39 9.74 -1.48 -5.85
C ASN A 39 8.22 -1.59 -5.94
N LEU A 40 7.52 -0.54 -5.50
CA LEU A 40 6.07 -0.43 -5.60
C LEU A 40 5.71 0.44 -6.81
N PHE A 41 4.95 -0.13 -7.72
CA PHE A 41 4.31 0.57 -8.81
C PHE A 41 2.95 1.09 -8.37
N ILE A 42 2.64 2.34 -8.73
CA ILE A 42 1.29 2.89 -8.65
C ILE A 42 0.85 3.45 -10.01
N GLU A 43 -0.42 3.27 -10.32
CA GLU A 43 -1.14 4.05 -11.32
C GLU A 43 -2.43 4.55 -10.67
N ALA A 44 -2.58 5.86 -10.58
CA ALA A 44 -3.72 6.48 -9.91
C ALA A 44 -4.38 7.52 -10.80
N LYS A 45 -5.72 7.55 -10.77
CA LYS A 45 -6.51 8.63 -11.31
C LYS A 45 -7.41 9.17 -10.20
N ILE A 46 -7.28 10.45 -9.89
CA ILE A 46 -8.05 11.13 -8.84
C ILE A 46 -8.56 12.45 -9.40
N ASN A 47 -9.87 12.61 -9.46
CA ASN A 47 -10.52 13.68 -10.21
C ASN A 47 -10.04 13.67 -11.69
N ASP A 48 -9.45 14.77 -12.15
CA ASP A 48 -8.92 14.93 -13.51
C ASP A 48 -7.41 14.62 -13.63
N LEU A 49 -6.76 14.26 -12.52
CA LEU A 49 -5.33 13.95 -12.48
C LEU A 49 -5.11 12.45 -12.67
N HIS A 50 -4.23 12.07 -13.60
CA HIS A 50 -3.80 10.70 -13.83
C HIS A 50 -2.27 10.65 -13.86
N TRP A 51 -1.69 9.76 -13.07
CA TRP A 51 -0.24 9.59 -13.04
C TRP A 51 0.17 8.15 -12.75
N VAL A 52 1.43 7.87 -13.10
CA VAL A 52 2.10 6.59 -12.89
C VAL A 52 3.43 6.86 -12.21
N ARG A 53 3.75 6.07 -11.18
CA ARG A 53 5.04 6.14 -10.46
C ARG A 53 5.52 4.74 -10.09
N THR A 54 6.83 4.64 -9.88
CA THR A 54 7.46 3.46 -9.29
C THR A 54 8.57 3.95 -8.39
N SER A 55 8.60 3.46 -7.15
CA SER A 55 9.65 3.80 -6.19
C SER A 55 9.94 2.60 -5.29
N PRO A 56 11.21 2.38 -4.88
CA PRO A 56 11.49 1.53 -3.73
C PRO A 56 10.99 2.25 -2.47
N CYS A 57 9.85 1.84 -1.93
CA CYS A 57 9.22 2.60 -0.85
C CYS A 57 8.44 1.76 0.16
N ILE A 58 8.49 0.44 0.02
CA ILE A 58 7.84 -0.47 0.95
C ILE A 58 8.73 -1.67 1.21
N MET A 59 8.82 -2.10 2.46
CA MET A 59 9.51 -3.32 2.85
C MET A 59 8.55 -4.51 2.91
N THR A 60 9.09 -5.71 2.78
CA THR A 60 8.34 -6.96 3.01
C THR A 60 7.63 -6.97 4.38
N HIS A 61 8.28 -6.46 5.43
CA HIS A 61 7.68 -6.35 6.78
C HIS A 61 6.52 -5.36 6.84
N GLU A 62 6.60 -4.26 6.10
CA GLU A 62 5.53 -3.26 6.07
C GLU A 62 4.29 -3.80 5.34
N ILE A 63 4.47 -4.69 4.35
CA ILE A 63 3.35 -5.43 3.76
C ILE A 63 2.72 -6.37 4.80
N ILE A 64 3.53 -7.08 5.61
CA ILE A 64 3.01 -7.93 6.70
C ILE A 64 2.18 -7.09 7.68
N TRP A 65 2.71 -5.95 8.12
CA TRP A 65 2.00 -5.04 9.03
C TRP A 65 0.70 -4.51 8.42
N THR A 66 0.72 -4.21 7.12
CA THR A 66 -0.48 -3.80 6.37
C THR A 66 -1.53 -4.91 6.37
N ILE A 67 -1.14 -6.16 6.11
CA ILE A 67 -2.06 -7.32 6.16
C ILE A 67 -2.64 -7.49 7.56
N ASP A 68 -1.81 -7.43 8.60
CA ASP A 68 -2.25 -7.61 9.98
C ASP A 68 -3.23 -6.49 10.40
N TRP A 69 -2.96 -5.26 9.99
CA TRP A 69 -3.84 -4.11 10.18
C TRP A 69 -5.19 -4.29 9.46
N LEU A 70 -5.18 -4.67 8.18
CA LEU A 70 -6.41 -4.94 7.43
C LEU A 70 -7.23 -6.09 8.03
N ARG A 71 -6.56 -7.14 8.53
CA ARG A 71 -7.23 -8.25 9.22
C ARG A 71 -7.83 -7.84 10.55
N ALA A 72 -7.21 -6.92 11.29
CA ALA A 72 -7.81 -6.35 12.51
C ALA A 72 -9.12 -5.63 12.19
N ILE A 73 -9.10 -4.79 11.15
CA ILE A 73 -10.30 -4.11 10.64
C ILE A 73 -11.37 -5.13 10.20
N GLU A 74 -10.98 -6.21 9.51
CA GLU A 74 -11.90 -7.27 9.09
C GLU A 74 -12.60 -7.97 10.26
N ARG A 75 -11.91 -8.11 11.40
CA ARG A 75 -12.48 -8.62 12.66
C ARG A 75 -13.36 -7.60 13.39
N GLY A 76 -13.45 -6.38 12.88
CA GLY A 76 -14.24 -5.29 13.43
C GLY A 76 -13.51 -4.44 14.46
N GLU A 77 -12.18 -4.53 14.53
CA GLU A 77 -11.36 -3.61 15.30
C GLU A 77 -11.29 -2.25 14.59
N GLU A 78 -11.17 -1.17 15.36
CA GLU A 78 -11.03 0.20 14.85
C GLU A 78 -9.68 0.74 15.33
N PRO A 79 -8.58 0.45 14.60
CA PRO A 79 -7.25 0.86 15.02
C PRO A 79 -7.11 2.39 14.97
N ASP A 80 -6.47 2.97 15.99
CA ASP A 80 -6.28 4.43 16.11
C ASP A 80 -5.39 5.04 15.02
N SER A 81 -4.57 4.22 14.36
CA SER A 81 -3.64 4.64 13.31
C SER A 81 -3.41 3.55 12.27
N GLY A 82 -2.94 3.95 11.09
CA GLY A 82 -2.52 3.07 10.01
C GLY A 82 -1.20 2.32 10.27
N PRO A 83 -0.83 1.38 9.40
CA PRO A 83 0.54 0.86 9.36
C PRO A 83 1.54 2.00 9.07
N VAL A 84 2.71 1.94 9.71
CA VAL A 84 3.77 2.94 9.53
C VAL A 84 4.73 2.48 8.44
N TYR A 85 4.95 3.33 7.44
CA TYR A 85 5.90 3.13 6.35
C TYR A 85 7.10 4.05 6.53
N LEU A 86 8.32 3.54 6.31
CA LEU A 86 9.56 4.27 6.59
C LEU A 86 9.86 5.39 5.58
N GLU A 87 9.62 5.14 4.28
CA GLU A 87 9.87 6.12 3.21
C GLU A 87 8.75 7.16 3.05
N LEU A 88 7.64 7.00 3.78
CA LEU A 88 6.50 7.94 3.82
C LEU A 88 5.86 8.27 2.46
N ASN A 89 6.20 7.54 1.39
CA ASN A 89 5.63 7.74 0.06
C ASN A 89 4.12 7.38 -0.02
N LEU A 90 3.66 6.52 0.89
CA LEU A 90 2.29 6.06 0.97
C LEU A 90 1.84 6.07 2.43
N SER A 91 0.63 6.51 2.70
CA SER A 91 -0.06 6.27 3.97
C SER A 91 -1.37 5.52 3.73
N LEU A 92 -1.81 4.73 4.71
CA LEU A 92 -3.08 4.02 4.68
C LEU A 92 -3.83 4.23 5.99
N GLU A 93 -5.04 4.77 5.92
CA GLU A 93 -5.83 5.11 7.09
C GLU A 93 -7.27 4.59 6.99
N MET A 94 -7.87 4.29 8.14
CA MET A 94 -9.30 4.01 8.26
C MET A 94 -10.03 5.30 8.60
N MET A 95 -10.83 5.82 7.66
CA MET A 95 -11.58 7.06 7.85
C MET A 95 -12.87 6.87 8.66
N GLY A 96 -13.36 5.63 8.72
CA GLY A 96 -14.50 5.26 9.53
C GLY A 96 -15.28 4.08 8.99
N LYS A 97 -16.42 3.80 9.64
CA LYS A 97 -17.31 2.70 9.31
C LYS A 97 -18.75 3.19 9.27
N LYS A 98 -19.44 2.91 8.16
CA LYS A 98 -20.84 3.32 7.97
C LYS A 98 -21.60 2.28 7.17
N ASN A 99 -22.81 1.92 7.62
CA ASN A 99 -23.70 1.00 6.92
C ASN A 99 -23.03 -0.34 6.54
N GLY A 100 -22.14 -0.86 7.39
CA GLY A 100 -21.40 -2.10 7.14
C GLY A 100 -20.26 -1.99 6.14
N LYS A 101 -19.96 -0.80 5.61
CA LYS A 101 -18.78 -0.51 4.80
C LYS A 101 -17.70 0.17 5.65
N ILE A 102 -16.45 -0.08 5.32
CA ILE A 102 -15.28 0.58 5.90
C ILE A 102 -14.69 1.51 4.85
N THR A 103 -14.44 2.76 5.20
CA THR A 103 -13.81 3.73 4.31
C THR A 103 -12.31 3.73 4.58
N LEU A 104 -11.51 3.39 3.56
CA LEU A 104 -10.04 3.45 3.63
C LEU A 104 -9.53 4.58 2.74
N ARG A 105 -8.48 5.26 3.21
CA ARG A 105 -7.77 6.32 2.49
C ARG A 105 -6.33 5.89 2.22
N PHE A 106 -5.92 6.00 0.97
CA PHE A 106 -4.53 5.87 0.52
C PHE A 106 -4.01 7.26 0.18
N GLU A 107 -3.09 7.79 0.97
CA GLU A 107 -2.48 9.10 0.73
C GLU A 107 -1.13 8.94 0.04
N PHE A 108 -0.85 9.80 -0.93
CA PHE A 108 0.38 9.79 -1.73
C PHE A 108 1.21 11.01 -1.40
N SER A 109 2.41 10.77 -0.88
CA SER A 109 3.35 11.82 -0.49
C SER A 109 4.68 11.62 -1.22
N VAL A 110 5.55 12.63 -1.17
CA VAL A 110 6.94 12.59 -1.66
C VAL A 110 7.01 12.05 -3.11
N GLU A 111 7.59 10.88 -3.38
CA GLU A 111 7.82 10.37 -4.75
C GLU A 111 6.53 9.92 -5.44
N PHE A 112 5.47 9.69 -4.67
CA PHE A 112 4.16 9.28 -5.20
C PHE A 112 3.19 10.45 -5.37
N ASN A 113 3.49 11.62 -4.80
CA ASN A 113 2.70 12.83 -5.03
C ASN A 113 3.04 13.41 -6.43
N PRO A 114 2.08 13.46 -7.37
CA PRO A 114 2.30 14.07 -8.68
C PRO A 114 2.43 15.60 -8.64
N LEU A 115 2.09 16.23 -7.52
CA LEU A 115 2.08 17.67 -7.29
C LEU A 115 2.87 18.01 -6.00
N PRO A 116 4.20 17.88 -5.99
CA PRO A 116 5.02 17.92 -4.77
C PRO A 116 5.07 19.28 -4.05
N ASN A 117 4.49 20.34 -4.63
CA ASN A 117 4.39 21.66 -4.01
C ASN A 117 2.96 22.00 -3.55
N GLU A 118 2.04 21.05 -3.63
CA GLU A 118 0.64 21.18 -3.21
C GLU A 118 0.35 20.24 -2.03
N GLU A 119 -0.87 20.27 -1.50
CA GLU A 119 -1.33 19.30 -0.50
C GLU A 119 -1.27 17.87 -1.07
N ASP A 120 -1.03 16.90 -0.20
CA ASP A 120 -0.96 15.50 -0.59
C ASP A 120 -2.31 15.02 -1.15
N LEU A 121 -2.22 14.21 -2.22
CA LEU A 121 -3.39 13.64 -2.88
C LEU A 121 -3.73 12.31 -2.23
N PHE A 122 -5.04 12.00 -2.19
CA PHE A 122 -5.49 10.75 -1.61
C PHE A 122 -6.58 10.08 -2.45
N PHE A 123 -6.53 8.76 -2.48
CA PHE A 123 -7.59 7.90 -3.00
C PHE A 123 -8.39 7.36 -1.82
N GLU A 124 -9.70 7.61 -1.82
CA GLU A 124 -10.62 7.12 -0.79
C GLU A 124 -11.67 6.22 -1.42
N ALA A 125 -11.91 5.06 -0.79
CA ALA A 125 -12.89 4.10 -1.25
C ALA A 125 -13.56 3.36 -0.09
N ASP A 126 -14.81 2.96 -0.32
CA ASP A 126 -15.57 2.12 0.60
C ASP A 126 -15.38 0.63 0.28
N PHE A 127 -15.09 -0.14 1.33
CA PHE A 127 -14.88 -1.56 1.28
C PHE A 127 -16.04 -2.29 1.94
N THR A 128 -16.64 -3.23 1.20
CA THR A 128 -17.40 -4.33 1.82
C THR A 128 -16.41 -5.33 2.40
N LYS A 129 -16.90 -6.27 3.21
CA LYS A 129 -16.08 -7.35 3.74
C LYS A 129 -15.41 -8.17 2.63
N GLU A 130 -16.10 -8.39 1.53
CA GLU A 130 -15.60 -9.13 0.36
C GLU A 130 -14.44 -8.39 -0.30
N LYS A 131 -14.62 -7.09 -0.59
CA LYS A 131 -13.55 -6.27 -1.18
C LYS A 131 -12.33 -6.13 -0.27
N LEU A 132 -12.55 -6.03 1.05
CA LEU A 132 -11.45 -5.99 2.01
C LEU A 132 -10.66 -7.30 2.00
N ASN A 133 -11.33 -8.44 1.91
CA ASN A 133 -10.70 -9.74 1.78
C ASN A 133 -9.90 -9.90 0.48
N GLU A 134 -10.42 -9.39 -0.64
CA GLU A 134 -9.70 -9.36 -1.92
C GLU A 134 -8.43 -8.50 -1.83
N LEU A 135 -8.48 -7.36 -1.14
CA LEU A 135 -7.32 -6.51 -0.88
C LEU A 135 -6.27 -7.24 -0.04
N ILE A 136 -6.68 -7.87 1.07
CA ILE A 136 -5.78 -8.67 1.94
C ILE A 136 -5.10 -9.77 1.13
N LYS A 137 -5.87 -10.54 0.36
CA LYS A 137 -5.36 -11.62 -0.48
C LYS A 137 -4.34 -11.12 -1.50
N SER A 138 -4.55 -9.95 -2.08
CA SER A 138 -3.63 -9.36 -3.06
C SER A 138 -2.27 -8.99 -2.43
N TYR A 139 -2.26 -8.53 -1.18
CA TYR A 139 -1.03 -8.32 -0.42
C TYR A 139 -0.35 -9.65 -0.04
N GLU A 140 -1.11 -10.66 0.38
CA GLU A 140 -0.59 -12.00 0.68
C GLU A 140 0.06 -12.65 -0.55
N GLU A 141 -0.57 -12.56 -1.72
CA GLU A 141 -0.01 -13.01 -2.99
C GLU A 141 1.31 -12.30 -3.32
N SER A 142 1.41 -11.01 -2.99
CA SER A 142 2.64 -10.24 -3.16
C SER A 142 3.75 -10.75 -2.25
N LEU A 143 3.46 -11.11 -0.99
CA LEU A 143 4.43 -11.72 -0.08
C LEU A 143 4.84 -13.15 -0.47
N ILE A 144 3.94 -13.92 -1.08
CA ILE A 144 4.30 -15.23 -1.62
C ILE A 144 5.32 -15.08 -2.75
N LYS A 145 5.12 -14.08 -3.63
CA LYS A 145 6.02 -13.80 -4.75
C LYS A 145 7.33 -13.14 -4.29
N PHE A 146 7.27 -12.32 -3.27
CA PHE A 146 8.39 -11.55 -2.72
C PHE A 146 8.46 -11.74 -1.19
N PRO A 147 8.93 -12.90 -0.71
CA PRO A 147 9.00 -13.20 0.71
C PRO A 147 10.07 -12.35 1.42
N VAL A 148 10.02 -12.32 2.74
CA VAL A 148 11.10 -11.74 3.55
C VAL A 148 12.42 -12.47 3.26
N ARG A 149 13.46 -11.72 2.91
CA ARG A 149 14.82 -12.21 2.70
C ARG A 149 15.60 -12.15 4.02
N LYS A 150 16.50 -13.11 4.21
CA LYS A 150 17.37 -13.25 5.39
C LYS A 150 18.77 -12.77 5.08
#